data_AF-A0A0C2Z5K8-F1
#
_entry.id   AF-A0A0C2Z5K8-F1
#
_cell.length_a   1.000
_cell.length_b   1.000
_cell.length_c   1.000
_cell.angle_alpha   90.00
_cell.angle_beta   90.00
_cell.angle_gamma   90.00
#
_symmetry.space_group_name_H-M   'P 1'
#
loop_
_entity.id
_entity.type
_entity.pdbx_description
1 polymer ?
#
loop_
_entity_poly.entity_id
_entity_poly.type
_entity_poly.pdbx_seq_one_letter_code
_entity_poly.pdbx_strand_id
1 'polypeptide(L)'
;LDVHPSWEAFSVILRAAQAALQTFKINFSGPYDHPGEPLLLPNLLELDLEVGSERGVILLLCKFCTPVLKTLTLGFAVDFSVDYSDLVTQLVGPATRAIHSPIEQPCSLLRSLETLSIQGLFCSTDCAEELYRELVNLKVFKLPMLIASPWMFVRLLFPQKAPATVVSLPSLEELFVSGVATHSIVQLVAERRDAGVPL
;
A
#
# COMPACT_ATOMS: atom_id res chain seq x y z
N LEU A 1 -14.37 -10.69 24.84
CA LEU A 1 -13.57 -11.85 24.41
C LEU A 1 -13.24 -11.59 22.96
N ASP A 2 -11.98 -11.25 22.70
CA ASP A 2 -11.49 -10.99 21.36
C ASP A 2 -11.21 -12.35 20.71
N VAL A 3 -12.02 -12.76 19.73
CA VAL A 3 -11.97 -14.10 19.13
C VAL A 3 -11.25 -14.00 17.80
N HIS A 4 -9.91 -14.02 17.87
CA HIS A 4 -9.06 -14.13 16.69
C HIS A 4 -8.88 -15.61 16.32
N PRO A 5 -9.07 -16.03 15.06
CA PRO A 5 -8.78 -17.39 14.64
C PRO A 5 -7.27 -17.66 14.65
N SER A 6 -6.86 -18.93 14.68
CA SER A 6 -5.47 -19.29 14.34
C SER A 6 -5.23 -19.09 12.84
N TRP A 7 -3.97 -18.94 12.43
CA TRP A 7 -3.58 -18.91 11.02
C TRP A 7 -4.10 -20.14 10.26
N GLU A 8 -4.04 -21.32 10.90
CA GLU A 8 -4.53 -22.56 10.30
C GLU A 8 -6.02 -22.46 9.96
N ALA A 9 -6.86 -22.11 10.94
CA ALA A 9 -8.29 -21.95 10.73
C ALA A 9 -8.61 -20.85 9.71
N PHE A 10 -7.91 -19.73 9.79
CA PHE A 10 -8.03 -18.60 8.87
C PHE A 10 -7.69 -19.00 7.43
N SER A 11 -6.57 -19.72 7.24
CA SER A 11 -6.11 -20.19 5.94
C SER A 11 -7.05 -21.23 5.32
N VAL A 12 -7.65 -22.11 6.12
CA VAL A 12 -8.65 -23.08 5.66
C VAL A 12 -9.86 -22.37 5.05
N ILE A 13 -10.37 -21.34 5.72
CA ILE A 13 -11.49 -20.54 5.23
C ILE A 13 -11.15 -19.87 3.90
N LEU A 14 -9.97 -19.25 3.80
CA LEU A 14 -9.55 -18.58 2.58
C LEU A 14 -9.27 -19.56 1.43
N ARG A 15 -8.69 -20.74 1.69
CA ARG A 15 -8.51 -21.80 0.69
C ARG A 15 -9.85 -22.28 0.13
N ALA A 16 -10.86 -22.42 0.99
CA ALA A 16 -12.20 -22.81 0.54
C ALA A 16 -12.83 -21.77 -0.39
N ALA A 17 -12.52 -20.48 -0.22
CA ALA A 17 -13.01 -19.38 -1.05
C ALA A 17 -12.09 -19.02 -2.24
N GLN A 18 -10.87 -19.58 -2.30
CA GLN A 18 -9.75 -19.12 -3.13
C GLN A 18 -10.10 -18.95 -4.62
N ALA A 19 -10.92 -19.84 -5.17
CA ALA A 19 -11.26 -19.82 -6.59
C ALA A 19 -12.18 -18.64 -6.97
N ALA A 20 -13.01 -18.15 -6.05
CA ALA A 20 -13.98 -17.08 -6.30
C ALA A 20 -13.64 -15.76 -5.58
N LEU A 21 -12.66 -15.77 -4.67
CA LEU A 21 -12.30 -14.61 -3.86
C LEU A 21 -11.61 -13.53 -4.70
N GLN A 22 -12.34 -12.45 -4.98
CA GLN A 22 -11.82 -11.27 -5.71
C GLN A 22 -11.49 -10.10 -4.79
N THR A 23 -12.29 -9.91 -3.74
CA THR A 23 -12.09 -8.86 -2.75
C THR A 23 -11.96 -9.49 -1.38
N PHE A 24 -10.95 -9.07 -0.62
CA PHE A 24 -10.75 -9.52 0.73
C PHE A 24 -10.46 -8.34 1.65
N LYS A 25 -11.16 -8.31 2.79
CA LYS A 25 -11.10 -7.20 3.74
C LYS A 25 -10.89 -7.72 5.14
N ILE A 26 -9.96 -7.10 5.85
CA ILE A 26 -9.66 -7.37 7.25
C ILE A 26 -9.70 -6.04 7.99
N ASN A 27 -10.72 -5.86 8.84
CA ASN A 27 -10.90 -4.64 9.62
C ASN A 27 -10.86 -5.00 11.10
N PHE A 28 -9.83 -4.51 11.81
CA PHE A 28 -9.57 -4.68 13.24
C PHE A 28 -9.68 -6.12 13.75
N SER A 29 -9.48 -7.09 12.87
CA SER A 29 -9.57 -8.53 13.12
C SER A 29 -8.42 -9.21 12.38
N GLY A 30 -8.18 -10.49 12.64
CA GLY A 30 -7.14 -11.23 11.93
C GLY A 30 -6.71 -12.47 12.70
N PRO A 31 -5.81 -13.27 12.12
CA PRO A 31 -5.24 -14.38 12.84
C PRO A 31 -4.34 -13.87 13.98
N TYR A 32 -4.41 -14.47 15.16
CA TYR A 32 -3.55 -14.07 16.30
C TYR A 32 -2.10 -14.54 16.16
N ASP A 33 -1.87 -15.56 15.34
CA ASP A 33 -0.58 -16.12 15.02
C ASP A 33 -0.36 -16.19 13.51
N HIS A 34 0.90 -16.38 13.09
CA HIS A 34 1.27 -16.46 11.67
C HIS A 34 2.26 -17.61 11.35
N PRO A 35 2.14 -18.82 11.95
CA PRO A 35 2.96 -19.96 11.54
C PRO A 35 2.52 -20.49 10.16
N GLY A 36 3.38 -21.19 9.43
CA GLY A 36 2.99 -21.92 8.21
C GLY A 36 3.33 -21.25 6.88
N GLU A 37 2.90 -21.86 5.78
CA GLU A 37 3.29 -21.47 4.41
C GLU A 37 2.48 -20.27 3.88
N PRO A 38 3.03 -19.52 2.91
CA PRO A 38 2.28 -18.53 2.16
C PRO A 38 1.01 -19.11 1.52
N LEU A 39 -0.06 -18.33 1.54
CA LEU A 39 -1.35 -18.65 0.94
C LEU A 39 -1.46 -18.01 -0.44
N LEU A 40 -1.61 -18.84 -1.47
CA LEU A 40 -1.88 -18.38 -2.83
C LEU A 40 -3.34 -17.92 -2.97
N LEU A 41 -3.55 -16.69 -3.40
CA LEU A 41 -4.85 -16.09 -3.68
C LEU A 41 -4.84 -15.60 -5.14
N PRO A 42 -5.04 -16.52 -6.10
CA PRO A 42 -4.70 -16.29 -7.52
C PRO A 42 -5.68 -15.35 -8.22
N ASN A 43 -6.87 -15.15 -7.67
CA ASN A 43 -7.94 -14.32 -8.23
C ASN A 43 -8.21 -13.06 -7.40
N LEU A 44 -7.40 -12.79 -6.36
CA LEU A 44 -7.61 -11.64 -5.48
C LEU A 44 -7.16 -10.36 -6.17
N LEU A 45 -8.12 -9.50 -6.49
CA LEU A 45 -7.94 -8.21 -7.15
C LEU A 45 -7.81 -7.08 -6.14
N GLU A 46 -8.54 -7.17 -5.02
CA GLU A 46 -8.64 -6.11 -4.01
C GLU A 46 -8.34 -6.64 -2.61
N LEU A 47 -7.42 -5.96 -1.92
CA LEU A 47 -7.05 -6.25 -0.55
C LEU A 47 -7.20 -4.98 0.30
N ASP A 48 -7.99 -5.09 1.36
CA ASP A 48 -8.29 -4.01 2.29
C ASP A 48 -7.83 -4.44 3.69
N LEU A 49 -6.79 -3.79 4.22
CA LEU A 49 -6.19 -4.09 5.50
C LEU A 49 -6.27 -2.87 6.41
N GLU A 50 -7.28 -2.84 7.28
CA GLU A 50 -7.42 -1.88 8.36
C GLU A 50 -7.09 -2.60 9.67
N VAL A 51 -5.80 -2.85 9.92
CA VAL A 51 -5.35 -3.68 11.06
C VAL A 51 -4.80 -2.78 12.16
N GLY A 52 -5.10 -3.12 13.42
CA GLY A 52 -4.68 -2.33 14.57
C GLY A 52 -3.17 -2.29 14.86
N SER A 53 -2.33 -3.00 14.09
CA SER A 53 -0.87 -2.95 14.23
C SER A 53 -0.15 -3.13 12.90
N GLU A 54 0.96 -2.42 12.72
CA GLU A 54 1.85 -2.53 11.55
C GLU A 54 2.34 -3.95 11.33
N ARG A 55 2.71 -4.64 12.43
CA ARG A 55 3.27 -5.98 12.40
C ARG A 55 2.25 -6.98 11.88
N GLY A 56 0.97 -6.82 12.22
CA GLY A 56 -0.11 -7.62 11.67
C GLY A 56 -0.22 -7.47 10.15
N VAL A 57 -0.16 -6.23 9.65
CA VAL A 57 -0.18 -5.95 8.20
C VAL A 57 1.02 -6.58 7.50
N ILE A 58 2.24 -6.36 8.01
CA ILE A 58 3.47 -6.95 7.45
C ILE A 58 3.35 -8.47 7.39
N LEU A 59 2.94 -9.11 8.48
CA LEU A 59 2.83 -10.56 8.54
C LEU A 59 1.78 -11.09 7.56
N LEU A 60 0.63 -10.42 7.41
CA LEU A 60 -0.40 -10.80 6.45
C LEU A 60 0.08 -10.64 5.00
N LEU A 61 0.70 -9.51 4.65
CA LEU A 61 1.28 -9.29 3.33
C LEU A 61 2.37 -10.32 3.00
N CYS A 62 3.21 -10.66 3.97
CA CYS A 62 4.22 -11.71 3.82
C CYS A 62 3.61 -13.11 3.62
N LYS A 63 2.36 -13.33 4.05
CA LYS A 63 1.66 -14.61 3.86
C LYS A 63 0.81 -14.67 2.61
N PHE A 64 0.33 -13.56 2.08
CA PHE A 64 -0.52 -13.58 0.90
C PHE A 64 0.31 -13.53 -0.38
N CYS A 65 0.16 -14.54 -1.24
CA CYS A 65 0.66 -14.51 -2.60
C CYS A 65 -0.48 -14.13 -3.55
N THR A 66 -0.49 -12.88 -4.00
CA THR A 66 -1.61 -12.25 -4.73
C THR A 66 -1.15 -11.79 -6.12
N PRO A 67 -0.94 -12.71 -7.07
CA PRO A 67 -0.27 -12.41 -8.35
C PRO A 67 -1.03 -11.43 -9.25
N VAL A 68 -2.33 -11.23 -8.99
CA VAL A 68 -3.20 -10.35 -9.78
C VAL A 68 -3.71 -9.14 -8.99
N LEU A 69 -3.12 -8.83 -7.82
CA LEU A 69 -3.59 -7.72 -6.99
C LEU A 69 -3.46 -6.38 -7.72
N LYS A 70 -4.57 -5.63 -7.76
CA LYS A 70 -4.68 -4.31 -8.40
C LYS A 70 -4.99 -3.19 -7.43
N THR A 71 -5.71 -3.51 -6.36
CA THR A 71 -6.14 -2.52 -5.37
C THR A 71 -5.63 -2.93 -3.99
N LEU A 72 -4.89 -2.02 -3.35
CA LEU A 72 -4.47 -2.16 -1.96
C LEU A 72 -4.97 -0.98 -1.15
N THR A 73 -5.69 -1.26 -0.07
CA THR A 73 -6.07 -0.28 0.94
C THR A 73 -5.39 -0.64 2.25
N LEU A 74 -4.65 0.32 2.82
CA LEU A 74 -3.96 0.20 4.09
C LEU A 74 -4.50 1.28 5.04
N GLY A 75 -5.11 0.83 6.14
CA GLY A 75 -5.63 1.69 7.20
C GLY A 75 -4.86 1.46 8.50
N PHE A 76 -4.25 2.54 9.01
CA PHE A 76 -3.56 2.54 10.29
C PHE A 76 -4.23 3.49 11.28
N ALA A 77 -4.17 3.11 12.56
CA ALA A 77 -4.52 4.04 13.63
C ALA A 77 -3.58 5.25 13.58
N VAL A 78 -4.12 6.45 13.83
CA VAL A 78 -3.31 7.67 13.85
C VAL A 78 -2.48 7.70 15.13
N ASP A 79 -1.29 7.12 15.04
CA ASP A 79 -0.27 7.20 16.05
C ASP A 79 1.03 7.69 15.41
N PHE A 80 1.36 8.96 15.66
CA PHE A 80 2.58 9.60 15.14
C PHE A 80 3.85 9.14 15.85
N SER A 81 3.74 8.31 16.90
CA SER A 81 4.90 7.70 17.55
C SER A 81 5.38 6.43 16.86
N VAL A 82 4.59 5.88 15.92
CA VAL A 82 4.91 4.66 15.20
C VAL A 82 5.49 5.01 13.83
N ASP A 83 6.72 4.57 13.58
CA ASP A 83 7.40 4.69 12.29
C ASP A 83 7.20 3.41 11.47
N TYR A 84 6.40 3.52 10.41
CA TYR A 84 6.06 2.41 9.52
C TYR A 84 7.11 2.17 8.43
N SER A 85 8.33 2.66 8.58
CA SER A 85 9.43 2.47 7.60
C SER A 85 9.73 1.00 7.31
N ASP A 86 9.58 0.10 8.28
CA ASP A 86 9.73 -1.36 8.09
C ASP A 86 8.64 -1.92 7.17
N LEU A 87 7.40 -1.46 7.33
CA LEU A 87 6.30 -1.83 6.45
C LEU A 87 6.57 -1.33 5.02
N VAL A 88 7.04 -0.10 4.87
CA VAL A 88 7.38 0.45 3.55
C VAL A 88 8.48 -0.36 2.88
N THR A 89 9.52 -0.74 3.63
CA THR A 89 10.60 -1.60 3.15
C THR A 89 10.05 -2.94 2.65
N GLN A 90 9.10 -3.54 3.38
CA GLN A 90 8.45 -4.78 2.96
C GLN A 90 7.57 -4.62 1.71
N LEU A 91 6.89 -3.48 1.56
CA LEU A 91 6.05 -3.18 0.39
C LEU A 91 6.91 -2.96 -0.86
N VAL A 92 8.01 -2.21 -0.74
CA VAL A 92 8.98 -1.94 -1.83
C VAL A 92 9.80 -3.18 -2.16
N GLY A 93 10.01 -4.07 -1.20
CA GLY A 93 10.72 -5.33 -1.39
C GLY A 93 10.00 -6.33 -2.30
N PRO A 94 10.66 -7.44 -2.63
CA PRO A 94 10.07 -8.57 -3.35
C PRO A 94 8.71 -9.00 -2.81
N ALA A 95 7.70 -9.08 -3.68
CA ALA A 95 6.41 -9.67 -3.29
C ALA A 95 6.57 -11.15 -2.90
N THR A 96 5.76 -11.60 -1.94
CA THR A 96 5.69 -13.02 -1.57
C THR A 96 5.25 -13.87 -2.76
N ARG A 97 6.01 -14.95 -3.00
CA ARG A 97 5.77 -15.89 -4.09
C ARG A 97 5.40 -17.26 -3.56
N ALA A 98 4.51 -17.94 -4.28
CA ALA A 98 4.38 -19.38 -4.15
C ALA A 98 5.65 -20.06 -4.67
N ILE A 99 6.03 -21.17 -4.04
CA ILE A 99 7.28 -21.94 -4.25
C ILE A 99 7.49 -22.39 -5.72
N HIS A 100 6.47 -22.31 -6.57
CA HIS A 100 6.50 -22.78 -7.96
C HIS A 100 6.14 -21.71 -9.01
N SER A 101 6.30 -20.42 -8.72
CA SER A 101 6.03 -19.38 -9.72
C SER A 101 7.17 -19.26 -10.74
N PRO A 102 6.92 -19.43 -12.05
CA PRO A 102 7.95 -19.36 -13.11
C PRO A 102 8.36 -17.92 -13.50
N ILE A 103 7.92 -16.89 -12.76
CA ILE A 103 8.23 -15.49 -13.08
C ILE A 103 9.67 -15.17 -12.67
N GLU A 104 10.52 -14.81 -13.64
CA GLU A 104 11.99 -14.80 -13.52
C GLU A 104 12.61 -13.75 -12.58
N GLN A 105 11.88 -12.71 -12.12
CA GLN A 105 12.42 -11.76 -11.12
C GLN A 105 11.37 -11.27 -10.13
N PRO A 106 11.65 -11.27 -8.81
CA PRO A 106 10.75 -10.71 -7.81
C PRO A 106 10.55 -9.22 -8.03
N CYS A 107 9.33 -8.81 -8.39
CA CYS A 107 8.93 -7.41 -8.40
C CYS A 107 8.20 -7.09 -7.10
N SER A 108 8.26 -5.83 -6.68
CA SER A 108 7.43 -5.29 -5.61
C SER A 108 5.95 -5.54 -5.88
N LEU A 109 5.17 -5.78 -4.82
CA LEU A 109 3.71 -5.80 -4.88
C LEU A 109 3.17 -4.47 -5.43
N LEU A 110 3.82 -3.35 -5.10
CA LEU A 110 3.41 -2.01 -5.51
C LEU A 110 3.42 -1.81 -7.02
N ARG A 111 4.30 -2.51 -7.74
CA ARG A 111 4.39 -2.42 -9.21
C ARG A 111 3.18 -3.00 -9.92
N SER A 112 2.41 -3.90 -9.32
CA SER A 112 1.20 -4.45 -9.95
C SER A 112 -0.05 -3.60 -9.69
N LEU A 113 0.02 -2.70 -8.71
CA LEU A 113 -1.12 -1.91 -8.25
C LEU A 113 -1.51 -0.83 -9.25
N GLU A 114 -2.82 -0.69 -9.43
CA GLU A 114 -3.47 0.39 -10.16
C GLU A 114 -4.17 1.36 -9.20
N THR A 115 -4.61 0.87 -8.03
CA THR A 115 -5.18 1.70 -6.97
C THR A 115 -4.45 1.43 -5.65
N LEU A 116 -4.06 2.51 -4.97
CA LEU A 116 -3.48 2.48 -3.63
C LEU A 116 -4.21 3.48 -2.75
N SER A 117 -4.63 3.04 -1.58
CA SER A 117 -5.19 3.90 -0.54
C SER A 117 -4.38 3.73 0.74
N ILE A 118 -3.83 4.81 1.27
CA ILE A 118 -3.02 4.79 2.49
C ILE A 118 -3.58 5.80 3.47
N GLN A 119 -4.01 5.31 4.63
CA GLN A 119 -4.47 6.12 5.75
C GLN A 119 -3.54 5.93 6.95
N GLY A 120 -3.04 7.03 7.51
CA GLY A 120 -2.29 7.01 8.78
C GLY A 120 -0.87 6.44 8.70
N LEU A 121 -0.29 6.28 7.50
CA LEU A 121 1.09 5.81 7.34
C LEU A 121 2.09 6.94 7.62
N PHE A 122 2.75 6.86 8.78
CA PHE A 122 3.86 7.75 9.13
C PHE A 122 5.19 7.04 8.84
N CYS A 123 6.05 7.64 8.01
CA CYS A 123 7.37 7.10 7.70
C CYS A 123 8.35 8.23 7.36
N SER A 124 9.63 7.90 7.17
CA SER A 124 10.63 8.87 6.72
C SER A 124 10.37 9.35 5.27
N THR A 125 10.94 10.50 4.89
CA THR A 125 10.86 11.01 3.51
C THR A 125 11.51 10.04 2.52
N ASP A 126 12.65 9.46 2.89
CA ASP A 126 13.37 8.52 2.03
C ASP A 126 12.53 7.26 1.78
N CYS A 127 11.86 6.73 2.80
CA CYS A 127 10.94 5.60 2.65
C CYS A 127 9.76 5.95 1.75
N ALA A 128 9.16 7.14 1.91
CA ALA A 128 8.08 7.57 1.03
C ALA A 128 8.55 7.71 -0.43
N GLU A 129 9.76 8.20 -0.68
CA GLU A 129 10.35 8.23 -2.03
C GLU A 129 10.55 6.83 -2.62
N GLU A 130 11.04 5.87 -1.83
CA GLU A 130 11.19 4.48 -2.25
C GLU A 130 9.84 3.86 -2.62
N LEU A 131 8.81 4.11 -1.80
CA LEU A 131 7.44 3.68 -2.08
C LEU A 131 6.98 4.24 -3.43
N TYR A 132 7.18 5.55 -3.68
CA TYR A 132 6.81 6.19 -4.94
C TYR A 132 7.50 5.58 -6.17
N ARG A 133 8.77 5.18 -6.07
CA ARG A 133 9.51 4.59 -7.20
C ARG A 133 8.91 3.28 -7.69
N GLU A 134 8.21 2.55 -6.83
CA GLU A 134 7.58 1.28 -7.20
C GLU A 134 6.15 1.42 -7.75
N LEU A 135 5.53 2.60 -7.63
CA LEU A 135 4.15 2.87 -8.08
C LEU A 135 4.03 3.22 -9.56
N VAL A 136 4.80 2.53 -10.43
CA VAL A 136 4.91 2.86 -11.85
C VAL A 136 3.60 2.70 -12.65
N ASN A 137 2.72 1.79 -12.21
CA ASN A 137 1.44 1.49 -12.86
C ASN A 137 0.23 2.09 -12.11
N LEU A 138 0.48 2.90 -11.08
CA LEU A 138 -0.57 3.45 -10.23
C LEU A 138 -1.37 4.50 -10.98
N LYS A 139 -2.69 4.32 -11.05
CA LYS A 139 -3.66 5.24 -11.67
C LYS A 139 -4.42 6.06 -10.64
N VAL A 140 -4.77 5.44 -9.52
CA VAL A 140 -5.57 6.07 -8.47
C VAL A 140 -4.79 6.04 -7.16
N PHE A 141 -4.43 7.21 -6.64
CA PHE A 141 -3.80 7.33 -5.34
C PHE A 141 -4.70 8.05 -4.35
N LYS A 142 -5.05 7.37 -3.26
CA LYS A 142 -5.88 7.92 -2.18
C LYS A 142 -5.03 8.10 -0.92
N LEU A 143 -4.95 9.35 -0.49
CA LEU A 143 -4.28 9.78 0.73
C LEU A 143 -5.32 10.45 1.64
N PRO A 144 -6.24 9.68 2.26
CA PRO A 144 -7.11 10.20 3.29
C PRO A 144 -6.28 10.64 4.49
N MET A 145 -5.86 11.90 4.50
CA MET A 145 -5.16 12.50 5.64
C MET A 145 -6.18 12.83 6.72
N LEU A 146 -5.91 12.35 7.93
CA LEU A 146 -6.49 12.91 9.14
C LEU A 146 -5.75 14.22 9.47
N ILE A 147 -6.36 15.11 10.26
CA ILE A 147 -6.00 16.53 10.44
C ILE A 147 -4.53 16.78 10.87
N ALA A 148 -3.78 15.74 11.23
CA ALA A 148 -2.36 15.80 11.60
C ALA A 148 -1.44 14.89 10.77
N SER A 149 -1.94 14.23 9.72
CA SER A 149 -1.15 13.32 8.87
C SER A 149 -0.02 14.07 8.16
N PRO A 150 1.18 13.46 8.02
CA PRO A 150 2.31 14.14 7.42
C PRO A 150 2.02 14.50 5.96
N TRP A 151 1.82 15.81 5.72
CA TRP A 151 1.82 16.51 4.42
C TRP A 151 2.94 16.04 3.46
N MET A 152 3.96 15.37 3.99
CA MET A 152 5.08 14.76 3.29
C MET A 152 4.71 13.99 2.03
N PHE A 153 3.72 13.09 2.04
CA PHE A 153 3.37 12.33 0.83
C PHE A 153 2.94 13.26 -0.30
N VAL A 154 2.14 14.29 0.00
CA VAL A 154 1.72 15.29 -0.99
C VAL A 154 2.88 16.21 -1.36
N ARG A 155 3.72 16.58 -0.40
CA ARG A 155 4.91 17.42 -0.62
C ARG A 155 5.87 16.79 -1.63
N LEU A 156 6.03 15.47 -1.59
CA LEU A 156 6.88 14.73 -2.53
C LEU A 156 6.39 14.80 -3.98
N LEU A 157 5.11 15.07 -4.22
CA LEU A 157 4.56 15.23 -5.57
C LEU A 157 4.90 16.59 -6.20
N PHE A 158 5.34 17.58 -5.40
CA PHE A 158 5.80 18.85 -5.93
C PHE A 158 7.10 18.66 -6.73
N PRO A 159 7.24 19.28 -7.90
CA PRO A 159 8.51 19.29 -8.63
C PRO A 159 9.61 19.91 -7.76
N GLN A 160 10.62 19.12 -7.40
CA GLN A 160 11.76 19.65 -6.66
C GLN A 160 12.75 20.32 -7.61
N LYS A 161 13.36 21.43 -7.16
CA LYS A 161 14.45 22.07 -7.90
C LYS A 161 15.71 21.22 -7.74
N ALA A 162 16.41 20.98 -8.85
CA ALA A 162 17.59 20.12 -8.93
C ALA A 162 18.64 20.36 -7.81
N PRO A 163 19.38 19.32 -7.38
CA PRO A 163 19.42 17.95 -7.90
C PRO A 163 18.56 17.00 -7.05
N ALA A 164 17.25 17.26 -6.98
CA ALA A 164 16.31 16.35 -6.32
C ALA A 164 15.50 15.60 -7.39
N THR A 165 15.43 14.27 -7.22
CA THR A 165 14.66 13.36 -8.08
C THR A 165 13.19 13.77 -8.04
N VAL A 166 12.62 14.11 -9.20
CA VAL A 166 11.17 14.36 -9.29
C VAL A 166 10.46 13.03 -9.10
N VAL A 167 9.61 12.93 -8.06
CA VAL A 167 8.70 11.79 -7.93
C VAL A 167 7.76 11.79 -9.14
N SER A 168 7.94 10.77 -9.97
CA SER A 168 7.15 10.55 -11.17
C SER A 168 6.19 9.40 -10.95
N LEU A 169 4.90 9.67 -11.06
CA LEU A 169 3.83 8.68 -11.14
C LEU A 169 3.28 8.75 -12.57
N PRO A 170 3.91 8.07 -13.54
CA PRO A 170 3.66 8.31 -14.96
C PRO A 170 2.27 7.87 -15.43
N SER A 171 1.62 6.99 -14.66
CA SER A 171 0.30 6.45 -14.97
C SER A 171 -0.81 7.05 -14.09
N LEU A 172 -0.50 8.03 -13.24
CA LEU A 172 -1.50 8.61 -12.34
C LEU A 172 -2.57 9.34 -13.16
N GLU A 173 -3.83 9.12 -12.79
CA GLU A 173 -5.00 9.74 -13.39
C GLU A 173 -5.83 10.45 -12.31
N GLU A 174 -5.89 9.90 -11.10
CA GLU A 174 -6.69 10.42 -10.00
C GLU A 174 -5.89 10.47 -8.69
N LEU A 175 -5.83 11.66 -8.09
CA LEU A 175 -5.26 11.90 -6.77
C LEU A 175 -6.36 12.37 -5.80
N PHE A 176 -6.68 11.53 -4.82
CA PHE A 176 -7.60 11.88 -3.74
C PHE A 176 -6.81 12.25 -2.50
N VAL A 177 -7.00 13.48 -2.02
CA VAL A 177 -6.35 13.97 -0.80
C VAL A 177 -7.39 14.61 0.09
N SER A 178 -7.43 14.24 1.37
CA SER A 178 -8.15 14.99 2.40
C SER A 178 -7.17 15.67 3.34
N GLY A 179 -7.65 16.51 4.28
CA GLY A 179 -6.80 17.11 5.32
C GLY A 179 -5.75 18.11 4.83
N VAL A 180 -5.85 18.56 3.58
CA VAL A 180 -4.95 19.51 2.94
C VAL A 180 -5.70 20.77 2.56
N ALA A 181 -5.07 21.93 2.73
CA ALA A 181 -5.64 23.19 2.29
C ALA A 181 -5.79 23.23 0.76
N THR A 182 -6.98 23.60 0.27
CA THR A 182 -7.31 23.62 -1.17
C THR A 182 -6.28 24.37 -2.02
N HIS A 183 -5.75 25.50 -1.52
CA HIS A 183 -4.77 26.30 -2.25
C HIS A 183 -3.46 25.54 -2.51
N SER A 184 -3.05 24.65 -1.61
CA SER A 184 -1.85 23.83 -1.77
C SER A 184 -2.03 22.78 -2.88
N ILE A 185 -3.24 22.22 -3.02
CA ILE A 185 -3.55 21.31 -4.14
C ILE A 185 -3.57 22.06 -5.47
N VAL A 186 -4.16 23.26 -5.51
CA VAL A 186 -4.14 24.11 -6.71
C VAL A 186 -2.71 24.45 -7.13
N GLN A 187 -1.85 24.78 -6.16
CA GLN A 187 -0.44 25.04 -6.42
C GLN A 187 0.30 23.79 -6.94
N LEU A 188 0.09 22.62 -6.32
CA LEU A 188 0.68 21.36 -6.77
C LEU A 188 0.34 21.08 -8.24
N VAL A 189 -0.93 21.17 -8.60
CA VAL A 189 -1.41 20.94 -9.97
C VAL A 189 -0.73 21.90 -10.96
N ALA A 190 -0.66 23.19 -10.61
CA ALA A 190 -0.04 24.20 -11.47
C ALA A 190 1.46 23.93 -11.67
N GLU A 191 2.21 23.68 -10.60
CA GLU A 191 3.65 23.44 -10.69
C GLU A 191 3.97 22.16 -11.45
N ARG A 192 3.22 21.07 -11.23
CA ARG A 192 3.37 19.81 -11.96
C ARG A 192 3.13 19.95 -13.46
N ARG A 193 2.07 20.67 -13.83
CA ARG A 193 1.79 21.01 -15.23
C ARG A 193 2.94 21.82 -15.85
N ASP A 194 3.41 22.84 -15.15
CA ASP A 194 4.47 23.73 -15.65
C ASP A 194 5.82 23.00 -15.77
N ALA A 195 6.02 21.94 -14.97
CA ALA A 195 7.17 21.03 -15.05
C ALA A 195 7.03 19.91 -16.09
N GLY A 196 5.91 19.83 -16.82
CA GLY A 196 5.66 18.80 -17.83
C GLY A 196 5.36 17.41 -17.27
N VAL A 197 5.00 17.33 -15.98
CA VAL A 197 4.64 16.09 -15.26
C VAL A 197 3.27 16.27 -14.61
N PRO A 198 2.18 16.38 -15.38
CA PRO A 198 0.84 16.60 -14.83
C PRO A 198 0.44 15.49 -13.82
N LEU A 199 -0.62 15.77 -13.06
CA LEU A 199 -1.31 14.74 -12.29
C LEU A 199 -2.14 13.85 -13.20
#